data_AF-A0A1C5BGC3-F1
#
_entry.id   AF-A0A1C5BGC3-F1
#
_cell.length_a   1.000
_cell.length_b   1.000
_cell.length_c   1.000
_cell.angle_alpha   90.00
_cell.angle_beta   90.00
_cell.angle_gamma   90.00
#
_symmetry.space_group_name_H-M   'P 1'
#
loop_
_entity.id
_entity.type
_entity.pdbx_description
1 polymer ?
#
loop_
_entity_poly.entity_id
_entity_poly.type
_entity_poly.pdbx_seq_one_letter_code
_entity_poly.pdbx_strand_id
1 'polypeptide(L)'
;MEFRRATGPLTVPLNRLAGTGPLGSGSGVPFVHEDARPFFRDVGDHLARVNESVEGLDRLVSDVLSAHLAQTSVRQNDDMRKISAWAAMAAVPTMIAGIYGMNFDHMPELHWLWSYPVVILVMALLEVLLYRLFKRREWL
;
A
#
# COMPACT_ATOMS: atom_id res chain seq x y z
N MET A 1 -9.16 -1.50 -18.30
CA MET A 1 -10.11 -0.37 -18.33
C MET A 1 -10.63 -0.02 -19.74
N GLU A 2 -9.80 0.24 -20.76
CA GLU A 2 -10.31 0.62 -22.10
C GLU A 2 -11.13 -0.48 -22.80
N PHE A 3 -10.74 -1.75 -22.66
CA PHE A 3 -11.43 -2.87 -23.31
C PHE A 3 -12.87 -3.07 -22.79
N ARG A 4 -13.08 -3.01 -21.46
CA ARG A 4 -14.42 -3.08 -20.82
C ARG A 4 -15.30 -1.88 -21.22
N ARG A 5 -14.69 -0.70 -21.39
CA ARG A 5 -15.37 0.49 -21.91
C ARG A 5 -15.79 0.34 -23.37
N ALA A 6 -15.02 -0.39 -24.17
CA ALA A 6 -15.31 -0.65 -25.57
C ALA A 6 -16.34 -1.78 -25.77
N THR A 7 -16.35 -2.80 -24.91
CA THR A 7 -17.25 -3.97 -25.03
C THR A 7 -18.62 -3.77 -24.36
N GLY A 8 -18.70 -3.03 -23.25
CA GLY A 8 -19.96 -2.74 -22.56
C GLY A 8 -21.08 -2.18 -23.46
N PRO A 9 -20.82 -1.20 -24.34
CA PRO A 9 -21.85 -0.67 -25.24
C PRO A 9 -22.22 -1.60 -26.42
N LEU A 10 -21.46 -2.67 -26.67
CA LEU A 10 -21.72 -3.62 -27.77
C LEU A 10 -22.74 -4.71 -27.41
N THR A 11 -22.98 -4.94 -26.11
CA THR A 11 -23.94 -5.93 -25.62
C THR A 11 -25.39 -5.58 -26.01
N VAL A 12 -25.72 -4.28 -26.03
CA VAL A 12 -27.05 -3.77 -26.40
C VAL A 12 -27.39 -4.01 -27.88
N PRO A 13 -26.54 -3.61 -28.86
CA PRO A 13 -26.79 -3.90 -30.26
C PRO A 13 -26.75 -5.41 -30.59
N LEU A 14 -25.91 -6.21 -29.92
CA LEU A 14 -25.87 -7.67 -30.10
C LEU A 14 -27.18 -8.34 -29.66
N ASN A 15 -27.74 -7.98 -28.49
CA ASN A 15 -29.03 -8.50 -28.03
C ASN A 15 -30.21 -8.06 -28.93
N ARG A 16 -30.12 -6.89 -29.58
CA ARG A 16 -31.10 -6.45 -30.58
C ARG A 16 -31.00 -7.26 -31.88
N LEU A 17 -29.79 -7.57 -32.32
CA LEU A 17 -29.53 -8.41 -33.49
C LEU A 17 -29.93 -9.88 -33.26
N ALA A 18 -29.75 -10.39 -32.04
CA ALA A 18 -30.11 -11.75 -31.64
C ALA A 18 -31.62 -11.96 -31.40
N GLY A 19 -32.43 -10.90 -31.44
CA GLY A 19 -33.89 -11.00 -31.23
C GLY A 19 -34.32 -11.17 -29.77
N THR A 20 -33.41 -11.04 -28.81
CA THR A 20 -33.62 -11.18 -27.34
C THR A 20 -33.70 -9.82 -26.62
N GLY A 21 -34.00 -8.74 -27.35
CA GLY A 21 -34.18 -7.40 -26.78
C GLY A 21 -35.51 -7.22 -26.04
N PRO A 22 -35.63 -6.20 -25.16
CA PRO A 22 -36.84 -5.91 -24.38
C PRO A 22 -38.07 -5.52 -25.22
N LEU A 23 -37.91 -5.30 -26.53
CA LEU A 23 -39.02 -5.28 -27.49
C LEU A 23 -39.16 -6.71 -28.03
N GLY A 24 -40.09 -7.47 -27.46
CA GLY A 24 -40.22 -8.90 -27.70
C GLY A 24 -40.35 -9.32 -29.16
N SER A 25 -39.90 -10.55 -29.45
CA SER A 25 -40.26 -11.55 -30.48
C SER A 25 -40.84 -11.14 -31.86
N GLY A 26 -40.80 -9.88 -32.27
CA GLY A 26 -41.52 -9.37 -33.45
C GLY A 26 -40.78 -8.31 -34.27
N SER A 27 -39.63 -7.81 -33.79
CA SER A 27 -38.77 -6.92 -34.56
C SER A 27 -37.38 -7.55 -34.75
N GLY A 28 -37.35 -8.70 -35.43
CA GLY A 28 -36.10 -9.20 -36.00
C GLY A 28 -35.53 -8.17 -36.97
N VAL A 29 -34.22 -7.94 -36.91
CA VAL A 29 -33.54 -7.09 -37.90
C VAL A 29 -33.90 -7.56 -39.31
N PRO A 30 -34.40 -6.66 -40.19
CA PRO A 30 -34.54 -7.00 -41.59
C PRO A 30 -33.16 -7.41 -42.09
N PHE A 31 -33.05 -8.57 -42.76
CA PHE A 31 -31.83 -9.20 -43.32
C PHE A 31 -31.11 -10.33 -42.55
N VAL A 32 -31.60 -10.86 -41.42
CA VAL A 32 -31.00 -12.07 -40.80
C VAL A 32 -31.76 -13.35 -41.18
N HIS A 33 -31.11 -14.23 -41.94
CA HIS A 33 -31.62 -15.59 -42.24
C HIS A 33 -31.71 -16.41 -40.95
N GLU A 34 -32.75 -17.22 -40.79
CA GLU A 34 -33.01 -17.94 -39.52
C GLU A 34 -31.85 -18.88 -39.12
N ASP A 35 -31.12 -19.41 -40.10
CA ASP A 35 -29.95 -20.27 -39.92
C ASP A 35 -28.72 -19.55 -39.35
N ALA A 36 -28.65 -18.23 -39.41
CA ALA A 36 -27.53 -17.44 -38.88
C ALA A 36 -27.70 -17.07 -37.39
N ARG A 37 -28.92 -17.18 -36.84
CA ARG A 37 -29.22 -16.87 -35.43
C ARG A 37 -28.39 -17.69 -34.42
N PRO A 38 -28.11 -19.00 -34.63
CA PRO A 38 -27.27 -19.78 -33.74
C PRO A 38 -25.81 -19.30 -33.67
N PHE A 39 -25.24 -18.83 -34.79
CA PHE A 39 -23.86 -18.30 -34.83
C PHE A 39 -23.74 -17.00 -34.03
N PHE A 40 -24.71 -16.08 -34.17
CA PHE A 40 -24.72 -14.85 -33.37
C PHE A 40 -24.87 -15.11 -31.88
N ARG A 41 -25.65 -16.13 -31.50
CA ARG A 41 -25.78 -16.56 -30.11
C ARG A 41 -24.45 -17.12 -29.57
N ASP A 42 -23.75 -17.97 -30.32
CA ASP A 42 -22.46 -18.52 -29.88
C ASP A 42 -21.40 -17.42 -29.70
N VAL A 43 -21.35 -16.44 -30.61
CA VAL A 43 -20.48 -15.26 -30.47
C VAL A 43 -20.87 -14.44 -29.24
N GLY A 44 -22.16 -14.25 -28.98
CA GLY A 44 -22.66 -13.59 -27.77
C GLY A 44 -22.23 -14.30 -26.49
N ASP A 45 -22.35 -15.63 -26.46
CA ASP A 45 -21.94 -16.46 -25.33
C ASP A 45 -20.40 -16.42 -25.13
N HIS A 46 -19.63 -16.43 -26.21
CA HIS A 46 -18.18 -16.26 -26.16
C HIS A 46 -17.78 -14.90 -25.60
N LEU A 47 -18.42 -13.82 -26.06
CA LEU A 47 -18.17 -12.47 -25.56
C LEU A 47 -18.53 -12.35 -24.07
N ALA A 48 -19.64 -12.96 -23.64
CA ALA A 48 -20.03 -12.98 -22.23
C ALA A 48 -18.97 -13.66 -21.36
N ARG A 49 -18.50 -14.86 -21.75
CA ARG A 49 -17.44 -15.59 -21.04
C ARG A 49 -16.13 -14.82 -20.97
N VAL A 50 -15.72 -14.18 -22.06
CA VAL A 50 -14.51 -13.35 -22.09
C VAL A 50 -14.68 -12.14 -21.17
N ASN A 51 -15.84 -11.50 -21.16
CA ASN A 51 -16.09 -10.35 -20.31
C ASN A 51 -16.07 -10.72 -18.82
N GLU A 52 -16.65 -11.85 -18.43
CA GLU A 52 -16.55 -12.39 -17.06
C GLU A 52 -15.10 -12.66 -16.67
N SER A 53 -14.31 -13.25 -17.57
CA SER A 53 -12.89 -13.51 -17.33
C SER A 53 -12.08 -12.21 -17.16
N VAL A 54 -12.36 -11.21 -18.00
CA VAL A 54 -11.74 -9.88 -17.90
C VAL A 54 -12.09 -9.20 -16.58
N GLU A 55 -13.34 -9.28 -16.13
CA GLU A 55 -13.74 -8.76 -14.82
C GLU A 55 -13.05 -9.50 -13.67
N GLY A 56 -12.89 -10.83 -13.78
CA GLY A 56 -12.13 -11.61 -12.80
C GLY A 56 -10.68 -11.17 -12.70
N LEU A 57 -10.01 -11.00 -13.84
CA LEU A 57 -8.62 -10.52 -13.91
C LEU A 57 -8.49 -9.09 -13.36
N ASP A 58 -9.41 -8.19 -13.68
CA ASP A 58 -9.40 -6.80 -13.19
C ASP A 58 -9.49 -6.77 -11.65
N ARG A 59 -10.37 -7.59 -11.05
CA ARG A 59 -10.46 -7.76 -9.59
C ARG A 59 -9.15 -8.29 -9.00
N LEU A 60 -8.58 -9.35 -9.57
CA LEU A 60 -7.31 -9.92 -9.09
C LEU A 60 -6.16 -8.92 -9.17
N VAL A 61 -6.05 -8.16 -10.25
CA VAL A 61 -5.02 -7.12 -10.40
C VAL A 61 -5.21 -6.01 -9.36
N SER A 62 -6.45 -5.60 -9.12
CA SER A 62 -6.77 -4.63 -8.06
C SER A 62 -6.37 -5.16 -6.68
N ASP A 63 -6.73 -6.40 -6.35
CA ASP A 63 -6.41 -7.02 -5.06
C ASP A 63 -4.90 -7.15 -4.85
N VAL A 64 -4.17 -7.59 -5.88
CA VAL A 64 -2.70 -7.68 -5.88
C VAL A 64 -2.07 -6.30 -5.73
N LEU A 65 -2.55 -5.29 -6.46
CA LEU A 65 -2.06 -3.91 -6.33
C LEU A 65 -2.29 -3.37 -4.91
N SER A 66 -3.50 -3.55 -4.36
CA SER A 66 -3.83 -3.17 -3.00
C SER A 66 -2.94 -3.88 -1.97
N ALA A 67 -2.68 -5.17 -2.14
CA ALA A 67 -1.77 -5.93 -1.29
C ALA A 67 -0.33 -5.42 -1.40
N HIS A 68 0.16 -5.12 -2.60
CA HIS A 68 1.49 -4.53 -2.80
C HIS A 68 1.63 -3.15 -2.16
N LEU A 69 0.61 -2.30 -2.27
CA LEU A 69 0.58 -1.00 -1.62
C LEU A 69 0.58 -1.14 -0.10
N ALA A 70 -0.21 -2.08 0.46
CA ALA A 70 -0.23 -2.37 1.88
C ALA A 70 1.15 -2.87 2.37
N GLN A 71 1.77 -3.81 1.66
CA GLN A 71 3.13 -4.27 1.99
C GLN A 71 4.17 -3.16 1.92
N THR A 72 4.07 -2.28 0.91
CA THR A 72 4.97 -1.12 0.78
C THR A 72 4.79 -0.16 1.95
N SER A 73 3.55 0.09 2.38
CA SER A 73 3.25 0.91 3.55
C SER A 73 3.80 0.30 4.85
N VAL A 74 3.66 -1.02 5.03
CA VAL A 74 4.27 -1.73 6.18
C VAL A 74 5.78 -1.54 6.18
N ARG A 75 6.44 -1.72 5.03
CA ARG A 75 7.89 -1.51 4.91
C ARG A 75 8.31 -0.07 5.23
N GLN A 76 7.56 0.91 4.74
CA GLN A 76 7.81 2.32 5.07
C GLN A 76 7.63 2.61 6.56
N ASN A 77 6.67 1.97 7.22
CA ASN A 77 6.46 2.11 8.66
C ASN A 77 7.64 1.53 9.46
N ASP A 78 8.16 0.38 9.03
CA ASP A 78 9.37 -0.20 9.61
C ASP A 78 10.60 0.68 9.42
N ASP A 79 10.79 1.26 8.22
CA ASP A 79 11.89 2.18 7.95
C ASP A 79 11.77 3.46 8.79
N MET A 80 10.56 4.02 8.94
CA MET A 80 10.30 5.19 9.80
C MET A 80 10.59 4.90 11.27
N ARG A 81 10.21 3.71 11.76
CA ARG A 81 10.53 3.25 13.12
C ARG A 81 12.04 3.17 13.36
N LYS A 82 12.81 2.68 12.37
CA LYS A 82 14.27 2.64 12.46
C LYS A 82 14.88 4.04 12.52
N ILE A 83 14.45 4.94 11.64
CA ILE A 83 14.96 6.33 11.60
C ILE A 83 14.66 7.04 12.92
N SER A 84 13.43 6.93 13.42
CA SER A 84 13.04 7.54 14.70
C SER A 84 13.79 6.96 15.89
N ALA A 85 14.09 5.65 15.90
CA ALA A 85 14.93 5.04 16.93
C ALA A 85 16.36 5.60 16.93
N TRP A 86 16.99 5.76 15.75
CA TRP A 86 18.30 6.41 15.62
C TRP A 86 18.28 7.88 16.06
N ALA A 87 17.25 8.63 15.69
CA ALA A 87 17.09 10.02 16.12
C ALA A 87 16.93 10.13 17.65
N ALA A 88 16.16 9.22 18.27
CA ALA A 88 15.99 9.16 19.71
C ALA A 88 17.30 8.82 20.44
N MET A 89 18.10 7.87 19.92
CA MET A 89 19.45 7.59 20.43
C MET A 89 20.30 8.87 20.37
N ALA A 90 20.42 9.52 19.22
CA ALA A 90 21.22 10.75 19.08
C ALA A 90 20.73 11.94 19.94
N ALA A 91 19.44 12.02 20.26
CA ALA A 91 18.88 13.11 21.05
C ALA A 91 19.36 13.11 22.52
N VAL A 92 19.54 11.92 23.12
CA VAL A 92 19.97 11.76 24.52
C VAL A 92 21.34 12.39 24.80
N PRO A 93 22.43 12.04 24.08
CA PRO A 93 23.73 12.64 24.32
C PRO A 93 23.76 14.11 23.90
N THR A 94 23.01 14.50 22.86
CA THR A 94 22.90 15.89 22.43
C THR A 94 22.29 16.77 23.53
N MET A 95 21.25 16.27 24.22
CA MET A 95 20.63 16.98 25.34
C MET A 95 21.60 17.12 26.52
N ILE A 96 22.31 16.04 26.87
CA ILE A 96 23.28 16.05 27.98
C ILE A 96 24.46 16.99 27.65
N ALA A 97 24.99 16.90 26.44
CA ALA A 97 26.03 17.81 25.95
C ALA A 97 25.53 19.26 25.88
N GLY A 98 24.26 19.48 25.55
CA GLY A 98 23.62 20.80 25.57
C GLY A 98 23.59 21.38 26.99
N ILE A 99 23.12 20.61 27.98
CA ILE A 99 23.05 21.04 29.39
C ILE A 99 24.47 21.34 29.93
N TYR A 100 25.43 20.44 29.68
CA TYR A 100 26.83 20.62 30.12
C TYR A 100 27.61 21.67 29.31
N GLY A 101 27.14 22.01 28.11
CA GLY A 101 27.72 23.05 27.25
C GLY A 101 27.22 24.46 27.58
N MET A 102 26.20 24.59 28.42
CA MET A 102 25.74 25.89 28.93
C MET A 102 26.76 26.41 29.95
N ASN A 103 27.25 27.62 29.71
CA ASN A 103 28.33 28.28 30.47
C ASN A 103 27.82 28.78 31.85
N PHE A 104 27.42 27.86 32.73
CA PHE A 104 27.01 28.17 34.09
C PHE A 104 28.22 28.25 35.04
N ASP A 105 28.37 29.39 35.69
CA ASP A 105 29.46 29.73 36.63
C ASP A 105 29.39 28.95 37.97
N HIS A 106 28.24 28.35 38.30
CA HIS A 106 28.01 27.59 39.54
C HIS A 106 27.37 26.21 39.22
N MET A 107 28.16 25.27 38.72
CA MET A 107 27.80 23.85 38.70
C MET A 107 28.55 23.11 39.82
N PRO A 108 27.92 22.82 40.97
CA PRO A 108 28.59 22.13 42.09
C PRO A 108 29.08 20.72 41.73
N GLU A 109 28.54 20.09 40.67
CA GLU A 109 29.05 18.80 40.18
C GLU A 109 30.44 18.90 39.50
N LEU A 110 30.88 20.08 39.05
CA LEU A 110 32.11 20.25 38.27
C LEU A 110 33.39 20.21 39.12
N HIS A 111 33.28 20.43 40.44
CA HIS A 111 34.43 20.46 41.35
C HIS A 111 34.94 19.07 41.74
N TRP A 112 34.22 18.00 41.36
CA TRP A 112 34.61 16.63 41.65
C TRP A 112 35.30 16.00 40.44
N LEU A 113 36.56 15.57 40.57
CA LEU A 113 37.31 14.92 39.47
C LEU A 113 36.58 13.73 38.81
N TRP A 114 35.63 13.12 39.50
CA TRP A 114 34.89 11.95 39.01
C TRP A 114 33.61 12.28 38.26
N SER A 115 33.14 13.53 38.26
CA SER A 115 31.86 13.85 37.61
C SER A 115 31.91 13.70 36.09
N TYR A 116 32.99 14.13 35.43
CA TYR A 116 33.17 13.94 33.98
C TYR A 116 33.13 12.46 33.53
N PRO A 117 33.94 11.54 34.10
CA PRO A 117 33.86 10.12 33.74
C PRO A 117 32.52 9.46 34.15
N VAL A 118 31.90 9.88 35.25
CA VAL A 118 30.58 9.37 35.67
C VAL A 118 29.49 9.77 34.68
N VAL A 119 29.47 11.02 34.21
CA VAL A 119 28.50 11.49 33.21
C VAL A 119 28.64 10.75 31.89
N ILE A 120 29.87 10.55 31.42
CA ILE A 120 30.13 9.74 30.21
C ILE A 120 29.65 8.30 30.41
N LEU A 121 29.89 7.71 31.59
CA LEU A 121 29.45 6.36 31.89
C LEU A 121 27.92 6.26 31.94
N VAL A 122 27.23 7.24 32.53
CA VAL A 122 25.76 7.31 32.54
C VAL A 122 25.21 7.50 31.12
N MET A 123 25.81 8.37 30.31
CA MET A 123 25.45 8.54 28.89
C MET A 123 25.59 7.23 28.12
N ALA A 124 26.73 6.55 28.25
CA ALA A 124 26.97 5.27 27.60
C ALA A 124 25.98 4.20 28.09
N LEU A 125 25.65 4.18 29.38
CA LEU A 125 24.67 3.26 29.93
C LEU A 125 23.26 3.51 29.38
N LEU A 126 22.85 4.78 29.26
CA LEU A 126 21.57 5.19 28.69
C LEU A 126 21.47 4.80 27.20
N GLU A 127 22.51 5.05 26.41
CA GLU A 127 22.59 4.62 25.01
C GLU A 127 22.48 3.10 24.88
N VAL A 128 23.23 2.34 25.70
CA VAL A 128 23.17 0.87 25.71
C VAL A 128 21.78 0.37 26.12
N LEU A 129 21.13 1.03 27.08
CA LEU A 129 19.76 0.70 27.50
C LEU A 129 18.76 0.95 26.37
N LEU A 130 18.86 2.11 25.69
CA LEU A 130 17.99 2.50 24.58
C LEU A 130 18.19 1.55 23.39
N TYR A 131 19.45 1.25 23.05
CA TYR A 131 19.80 0.26 22.03
C TYR A 131 19.19 -1.12 22.34
N ARG A 132 19.32 -1.61 23.58
CA ARG A 132 18.73 -2.88 23.99
C ARG A 132 17.21 -2.86 23.93
N LEU A 133 16.58 -1.76 24.33
CA LEU A 133 15.13 -1.61 24.29
C LEU A 133 14.62 -1.64 22.85
N PHE A 134 15.22 -0.86 21.95
CA PHE A 134 14.82 -0.83 20.55
C PHE A 134 15.10 -2.15 19.82
N LYS A 135 16.25 -2.79 20.10
CA LYS A 135 16.57 -4.12 19.56
C LYS A 135 15.59 -5.19 20.02
N ARG A 136 15.16 -5.15 21.29
CA ARG A 136 14.14 -6.09 21.81
C ARG A 136 12.77 -5.88 21.17
N ARG A 137 12.47 -4.67 20.69
CA ARG A 137 11.20 -4.36 20.01
C ARG A 137 11.24 -4.56 18.50
N GLU A 138 12.35 -5.04 17.93
CA GLU A 138 12.58 -5.16 16.48
C GLU A 138 12.49 -3.79 15.75
N TRP A 139 12.81 -2.70 16.45
CA TRP A 139 12.83 -1.36 15.85
C TRP A 139 14.18 -1.04 15.22
N LEU A 140 15.17 -1.91 15.42
CA LEU A 140 16.57 -1.77 14.99
C LEU A 140 17.05 -3.08 14.38
#